data_AF-A0A845Q7C1-F1
#
_entry.id   AF-A0A845Q7C1-F1
#
_cell.length_a   1.000
_cell.length_b   1.000
_cell.length_c   1.000
_cell.angle_alpha   90.00
_cell.angle_beta   90.00
_cell.angle_gamma   90.00
#
_symmetry.space_group_name_H-M   'P 1'
#
loop_
_entity.id
_entity.type
_entity.pdbx_description
1 polymer ?
#
loop_
_entity_poly.entity_id
_entity_poly.type
_entity_poly.pdbx_seq_one_letter_code
_entity_poly.pdbx_strand_id
1 'polypeptide(L)' 'MNDPFPIVPDDLIKALDGRFPDRCPHPDWSDRKIWMAVGARKVVDFLKQQNTQQNDNILIGK' A
#
# COMPACT_ATOMS: atom_id res chain seq x y z
N MET A 1 4.62 -13.09 20.45
CA MET A 1 3.76 -11.91 20.66
C MET A 1 3.54 -11.32 19.27
N ASN A 2 2.29 -11.18 18.82
CA ASN A 2 1.99 -10.45 17.60
C ASN A 2 1.65 -9.04 18.02
N ASP A 3 2.63 -8.14 17.94
CA ASP A 3 2.39 -6.73 18.17
C ASP A 3 1.45 -6.18 17.08
N PRO A 4 0.52 -5.29 17.42
CA PRO A 4 -0.36 -4.67 16.43
C PRO A 4 0.48 -3.92 15.39
N PHE A 5 0.01 -3.95 14.14
CA PHE A 5 0.70 -3.26 13.06
C PHE A 5 0.84 -1.75 13.37
N PRO A 6 2.01 -1.12 13.11
CA PRO A 6 2.20 0.30 13.37
C PRO A 6 1.18 1.20 12.67
N ILE A 7 0.88 2.37 13.24
CA ILE A 7 -0.01 3.36 12.61
C ILE A 7 0.53 3.74 11.23
N VAL A 8 -0.34 3.68 10.22
CA VAL A 8 -0.03 4.06 8.84
C VAL A 8 -0.65 5.41 8.54
N PRO A 9 0.13 6.50 8.37
CA PRO A 9 -0.42 7.81 8.05
C PRO A 9 -0.96 7.89 6.62
N ASP A 10 -2.07 8.60 6.41
CA ASP A 10 -2.64 8.83 5.08
C ASP A 10 -1.66 9.50 4.12
N ASP A 11 -0.86 10.45 4.62
CA ASP A 11 0.09 11.19 3.78
C ASP A 11 1.24 10.31 3.31
N LEU A 12 1.61 9.28 4.08
CA LEU A 12 2.56 8.26 3.65
C LEU A 12 1.99 7.45 2.48
N ILE A 13 0.72 7.02 2.58
CA ILE A 13 0.04 6.29 1.51
C ILE A 13 -0.03 7.15 0.25
N LYS A 14 -0.44 8.42 0.35
CA LYS A 14 -0.51 9.34 -0.80
C LYS A 14 0.84 9.50 -1.50
N ALA A 15 1.92 9.67 -0.73
CA ALA A 15 3.27 9.78 -1.28
C ALA A 15 3.71 8.49 -1.99
N LEU A 16 3.42 7.33 -1.40
CA LEU A 16 3.75 6.03 -1.97
C LEU A 16 2.92 5.70 -3.22
N ASP A 17 1.65 6.09 -3.27
CA ASP A 17 0.80 5.95 -4.46
C ASP A 17 1.33 6.75 -5.65
N GLY A 18 1.80 7.98 -5.42
CA GLY A 18 2.44 8.76 -6.46
C GLY A 18 3.73 8.11 -6.98
N ARG A 19 4.49 7.45 -6.11
CA ARG A 19 5.79 6.85 -6.44
C ARG A 19 5.68 5.45 -7.06
N PHE A 20 4.69 4.67 -6.64
CA PHE A 20 4.46 3.28 -7.05
C PHE A 20 3.03 3.11 -7.55
N PRO A 21 2.59 3.83 -8.59
CA PRO A 21 1.19 3.88 -8.98
C PRO A 21 0.65 2.53 -9.44
N ASP A 22 -0.64 2.29 -9.18
CA ASP A 22 -1.37 1.18 -9.79
C ASP A 22 -1.63 1.49 -11.26
N ARG A 23 -0.74 1.01 -12.13
CA ARG A 23 -0.83 1.24 -13.57
C ARG A 23 -0.32 0.05 -14.35
N CYS A 24 -0.85 -0.10 -15.56
CA CYS A 24 -0.35 -1.08 -16.52
C CYS A 24 1.16 -0.88 -16.74
N PRO A 25 1.94 -1.97 -16.74
CA PRO A 25 3.33 -1.92 -17.15
C PRO A 25 3.46 -1.41 -18.58
N HIS A 26 4.59 -0.73 -18.87
CA HIS A 26 4.90 -0.36 -20.24
C HIS A 26 5.27 -1.62 -21.05
N PRO A 27 4.88 -1.74 -22.33
CA PRO A 27 5.21 -2.89 -23.17
C PRO A 27 6.71 -3.21 -23.23
N ASP A 28 7.56 -2.20 -23.19
CA ASP A 28 9.03 -2.34 -23.25
C ASP A 28 9.69 -2.73 -21.92
N TRP A 29 8.92 -2.96 -20.84
CA TRP A 29 9.51 -3.38 -19.57
C TRP A 29 9.86 -4.86 -19.61
N SER A 30 11.03 -5.21 -19.07
CA SER A 30 11.37 -6.60 -18.80
C SER A 30 10.51 -7.20 -17.69
N ASP A 31 10.31 -8.51 -17.72
CA ASP A 31 9.58 -9.26 -16.69
C ASP A 31 10.06 -8.93 -15.27
N ARG A 32 11.39 -8.87 -15.08
CA ARG A 32 11.97 -8.50 -13.77
C ARG A 32 11.48 -7.14 -13.29
N LYS A 33 11.43 -6.14 -14.19
CA LYS A 33 10.96 -4.79 -13.86
C LYS A 33 9.47 -4.78 -13.55
N ILE A 34 8.68 -5.54 -14.31
CA ILE A 34 7.25 -5.73 -14.07
C ILE A 34 7.02 -6.30 -12.67
N TRP A 35 7.70 -7.39 -12.32
CA TRP A 35 7.56 -8.03 -11.00
C TRP A 35 8.02 -7.13 -9.85
N MET A 36 9.09 -6.36 -10.03
CA MET A 36 9.49 -5.37 -9.01
C MET A 36 8.43 -4.29 -8.80
N ALA A 37 7.79 -3.80 -9.89
CA ALA A 37 6.71 -2.83 -9.79
C ALA A 37 5.46 -3.42 -9.12
N VAL A 38 5.07 -4.65 -9.50
CA VAL A 38 3.95 -5.38 -8.87
C VAL A 38 4.21 -5.61 -7.37
N GLY A 39 5.43 -5.99 -7.00
CA GLY A 39 5.82 -6.16 -5.60
C GLY A 39 5.70 -4.86 -4.80
N ALA A 40 6.22 -3.75 -5.33
CA ALA A 40 6.08 -2.44 -4.69
C ALA A 40 4.61 -2.05 -4.54
N ARG A 41 3.79 -2.26 -5.58
CA ARG A 41 2.36 -1.96 -5.55
C ARG A 41 1.61 -2.75 -4.47
N LYS A 42 1.88 -4.06 -4.37
CA LYS A 42 1.30 -4.94 -3.34
C LYS A 42 1.62 -4.47 -1.91
N VAL A 43 2.81 -3.94 -1.67
CA VAL A 43 3.18 -3.39 -0.35
C VAL A 43 2.34 -2.15 -0.04
N VAL A 44 2.16 -1.25 -1.00
CA VAL A 44 1.35 -0.05 -0.77
C VAL A 44 -0.13 -0.40 -0.58
N ASP A 45 -0.65 -1.41 -1.29
CA ASP A 45 -2.02 -1.89 -1.10
C ASP A 45 -2.23 -2.53 0.27
N PHE A 46 -1.23 -3.27 0.77
CA PHE A 46 -1.23 -3.78 2.13
C PHE A 46 -1.26 -2.65 3.17
N LEU A 47 -0.46 -1.59 2.98
CA LEU A 47 -0.46 -0.43 3.87
C LEU A 47 -1.80 0.32 3.85
N LYS A 48 -2.43 0.46 2.68
CA LYS A 48 -3.79 0.99 2.55
C LYS A 48 -4.78 0.18 3.38
N GLN A 49 -4.73 -1.15 3.25
CA GLN A 49 -5.60 -2.03 4.01
C GLN A 49 -5.40 -1.87 5.53
N GLN A 50 -4.14 -1.78 5.99
CA GLN A 50 -3.85 -1.55 7.41
C GLN A 50 -4.39 -0.20 7.89
N ASN A 51 -4.20 0.87 7.11
CA ASN A 51 -4.77 2.18 7.43
C ASN A 51 -6.30 2.16 7.49
N THR A 52 -6.97 1.51 6.52
CA THR A 52 -8.43 1.35 6.53
C THR A 52 -8.89 0.60 7.80
N GLN A 53 -8.24 -0.50 8.16
CA GLN A 53 -8.56 -1.24 9.39
C GLN A 53 -8.35 -0.40 10.66
N GLN A 54 -7.29 0.41 10.69
CA GLN A 54 -7.01 1.33 11.80
C GLN A 54 -8.10 2.41 11.93
N ASN A 55 -8.62 2.90 10.81
CA ASN A 55 -9.65 3.95 10.78
C ASN A 55 -11.08 3.40 11.00
N ASP A 56 -11.39 2.20 10.51
CA ASP A 56 -12.70 1.56 10.69
C ASP A 56 -12.93 1.16 12.15
N ASN A 57 -11.87 0.72 12.85
CA ASN A 57 -11.92 0.44 14.29
C ASN A 57 -12.24 1.68 15.15
N ILE A 58 -12.01 2.90 14.63
CA ILE A 58 -12.37 4.15 15.32
C ILE A 58 -13.90 4.40 15.23
N LEU A 59 -14.59 3.87 14.22
CA LEU A 59 -16.02 4.09 14.01
C LEU A 59 -16.92 3.14 14.82
N ILE A 60 -16.43 1.98 15.22
CA ILE A 60 -17.18 0.98 16.02
C ILE A 60 -17.09 1.27 17.54
N GLY A 61 -16.15 2.11 17.97
CA GLY A 61 -15.89 2.46 19.37
C GLY A 61 -16.55 3.76 19.87
N LYS A 62 -17.50 4.33 19.14
CA LYS A 62 -18.35 5.46 19.58
C LYS A 62 -19.80 5.02 19.69
#